data_AF-A0A0C9ZCS5-F1
#
_entry.id   AF-A0A0C9ZCS5-F1
#
_cell.length_a   1.000
_cell.length_b   1.000
_cell.length_c   1.000
_cell.angle_alpha   90.00
_cell.angle_beta   90.00
_cell.angle_gamma   90.00
#
_symmetry.space_group_name_H-M   'P 1'
#
loop_
_entity.id
_entity.type
_entity.pdbx_description
1 polymer ?
#
loop_
_entity_poly.entity_id
_entity_poly.type
_entity_poly.pdbx_seq_one_letter_code
_entity_poly.pdbx_strand_id
1 'polypeptide(L)'
;LIAERRAYDQEELHCFVQASLPTLNQEWRALYDAVMASVQQPVGSSFFVHSGGGCGKTYLAKLIAASVHASNKIVLCVASTGLASLLLPGGWTAHSHFKIPIPCHEGNSCNIKKDDLNHQLLQQTALII
;
A
#
# COMPACT_ATOMS: atom_id res chain seq x y z
N LEU A 1 -0.07 -3.65 -16.19
CA LEU A 1 -0.63 -3.40 -14.84
C LEU A 1 -0.28 -4.46 -13.80
N ILE A 2 -0.86 -5.67 -13.81
CA ILE A 2 -0.58 -6.68 -12.76
C ILE A 2 0.89 -7.17 -12.81
N ALA A 3 1.42 -7.44 -14.00
CA ALA A 3 2.82 -7.83 -14.17
C ALA A 3 3.78 -6.74 -13.67
N GLU A 4 3.49 -5.47 -14.00
CA GLU A 4 4.27 -4.31 -13.52
C GLU A 4 4.24 -4.20 -11.99
N ARG A 5 3.09 -4.48 -11.35
CA ARG A 5 2.95 -4.50 -9.88
C ARG A 5 3.71 -5.66 -9.21
N ARG A 6 4.20 -6.62 -9.99
CA ARG A 6 5.03 -7.74 -9.51
C ARG A 6 6.48 -7.64 -9.99
N ALA A 7 6.81 -6.69 -10.88
CA ALA A 7 8.12 -6.54 -11.48
C ALA A 7 9.11 -5.78 -10.57
N TYR A 8 9.07 -6.05 -9.27
CA TYR A 8 10.03 -5.52 -8.32
C TYR A 8 11.18 -6.50 -8.15
N ASP A 9 12.40 -5.97 -8.02
CA ASP A 9 13.58 -6.76 -7.70
C ASP A 9 13.42 -7.36 -6.29
N GLN A 10 13.31 -8.68 -6.23
CA GLN A 10 13.08 -9.38 -4.96
C GLN A 10 14.29 -9.28 -4.03
N GLU A 11 15.51 -9.28 -4.56
CA GLU A 11 16.72 -9.18 -3.75
C GLU A 11 16.84 -7.80 -3.13
N GLU A 12 16.57 -6.74 -3.90
CA GLU A 12 16.54 -5.37 -3.39
C GLU A 12 15.48 -5.20 -2.28
N LEU A 13 14.27 -5.71 -2.51
CA LEU A 13 13.19 -5.67 -1.53
C LEU A 13 13.58 -6.41 -0.24
N HIS A 14 14.11 -7.63 -0.33
CA HIS A 14 14.54 -8.39 0.84
C HIS A 14 15.66 -7.67 1.59
N CYS A 15 16.67 -7.14 0.89
CA CYS A 15 17.75 -6.37 1.50
C CYS A 15 17.20 -5.14 2.24
N PHE A 16 16.32 -4.36 1.61
CA PHE A 16 15.70 -3.19 2.22
C PHE A 16 14.90 -3.56 3.49
N VAL A 17 14.10 -4.63 3.44
CA VAL A 17 13.31 -5.11 4.57
C VAL A 17 14.21 -5.57 5.73
N GLN A 18 15.25 -6.37 5.43
CA GLN A 18 16.19 -6.86 6.44
C GLN A 18 16.96 -5.73 7.11
N ALA A 19 17.36 -4.70 6.37
CA ALA A 19 18.05 -3.52 6.92
C ALA A 19 17.11 -2.61 7.73
N SER A 20 15.84 -2.53 7.35
CA SER A 20 14.86 -1.59 7.93
C SER A 20 14.13 -2.13 9.16
N LEU A 21 13.88 -3.44 9.24
CA LEU A 21 13.15 -4.02 10.37
C LEU A 21 13.80 -3.79 11.74
N PRO A 22 15.13 -3.86 11.90
CA PRO A 22 15.79 -3.60 13.18
C PRO A 22 15.74 -2.14 13.62
N THR A 23 15.49 -1.19 12.71
CA THR A 23 15.48 0.24 13.03
C THR A 23 14.13 0.73 13.55
N LEU A 24 13.09 -0.11 13.53
CA LEU A 24 11.77 0.23 14.05
C LEU A 24 11.81 0.30 15.58
N ASN A 25 11.19 1.33 16.15
CA ASN A 25 10.88 1.33 17.58
C ASN A 25 9.78 0.29 17.89
N GLN A 26 9.54 0.05 19.17
CA GLN A 26 8.61 -0.99 19.63
C GLN A 26 7.17 -0.78 19.10
N GLU A 27 6.67 0.46 19.07
CA GLU A 27 5.31 0.78 18.62
C GLU A 27 5.15 0.55 17.11
N TRP A 28 6.11 1.05 16.31
CA TRP A 28 6.12 0.85 14.87
C TRP A 28 6.31 -0.62 14.50
N ARG A 29 7.10 -1.35 15.28
CA ARG A 29 7.27 -2.80 15.09
C ARG A 29 5.99 -3.56 15.37
N ALA A 30 5.30 -3.26 16.48
CA ALA A 30 4.03 -3.90 16.81
C ALA A 30 2.97 -3.64 15.73
N LEU A 31 2.89 -2.42 15.19
CA LEU A 31 1.99 -2.10 14.09
C LEU A 31 2.39 -2.83 12.80
N TYR A 32 3.67 -2.85 12.45
CA TYR A 32 4.18 -3.60 11.30
C TYR A 32 3.78 -5.08 11.41
N ASP A 33 4.05 -5.72 12.55
CA ASP A 33 3.77 -7.13 12.78
C ASP A 33 2.25 -7.41 12.68
N ALA A 34 1.41 -6.52 13.21
CA ALA A 34 -0.06 -6.64 13.12
C ALA A 34 -0.56 -6.53 11.67
N VAL A 35 -0.04 -5.59 10.89
CA VAL A 35 -0.39 -5.44 9.46
C VAL A 35 0.05 -6.68 8.68
N MET A 36 1.29 -7.13 8.88
CA MET A 36 1.81 -8.30 8.17
C MET A 36 1.06 -9.58 8.54
N ALA A 37 0.66 -9.74 9.79
CA ALA A 37 -0.21 -10.85 10.21
C ALA A 37 -1.56 -10.83 9.46
N SER A 38 -2.20 -9.66 9.35
CA SER A 38 -3.44 -9.49 8.58
C SER A 38 -3.26 -9.74 7.08
N VAL A 39 -2.08 -9.47 6.51
CA VAL A 39 -1.78 -9.78 5.10
C VAL A 39 -1.60 -11.29 4.88
N GLN A 40 -1.11 -12.03 5.88
CA GLN A 40 -0.97 -13.49 5.80
C GLN A 40 -2.29 -14.21 6.07
N GLN A 41 -3.09 -13.71 6.99
CA GLN A 41 -4.41 -14.22 7.33
C GLN A 41 -5.44 -13.15 6.96
N PRO A 42 -6.02 -13.20 5.73
CA PRO A 42 -6.92 -12.15 5.23
C PRO A 42 -8.29 -12.24 5.91
N VAL A 43 -8.34 -11.86 7.20
CA VAL A 43 -9.58 -11.77 7.99
C VAL A 43 -10.31 -10.45 7.71
N GLY A 44 -9.70 -9.53 6.94
CA GLY A 44 -10.22 -8.21 6.63
C GLY A 44 -10.07 -7.28 7.83
N SER A 45 -8.97 -6.52 7.87
CA SER A 45 -8.68 -5.58 8.95
C SER A 45 -8.30 -4.22 8.40
N SER A 46 -8.62 -3.17 9.16
CA SER A 46 -8.31 -1.78 8.82
C SER A 46 -7.48 -1.17 9.94
N PHE A 47 -6.41 -0.48 9.57
CA PHE A 47 -5.49 0.16 10.50
C PHE A 47 -5.48 1.66 10.24
N PHE A 48 -5.56 2.47 11.30
CA PHE A 48 -5.41 3.92 11.20
C PHE A 48 -4.19 4.35 12.02
N VAL A 49 -3.28 5.05 11.36
CA VAL A 49 -2.01 5.47 11.94
C VAL A 49 -2.00 6.98 12.05
N HIS A 50 -2.03 7.47 13.29
CA HIS A 50 -1.94 8.90 13.58
C HIS A 50 -0.62 9.21 14.28
N SER A 51 0.15 10.14 13.71
CA SER A 51 1.36 10.67 14.35
C SER A 51 1.70 12.04 13.80
N GLY A 52 2.57 12.78 14.51
CA GLY A 52 3.04 14.10 14.07
C GLY A 52 3.79 14.09 12.73
N GLY A 53 4.05 15.29 12.19
CA GLY A 53 4.93 15.45 11.04
C GLY A 53 6.34 14.92 11.36
N GLY A 54 6.97 14.22 10.42
CA GLY A 54 8.33 13.70 10.60
C GLY A 54 8.45 12.38 11.40
N CYS A 55 7.36 11.83 11.95
CA CYS A 55 7.41 10.61 12.77
C CYS A 55 7.52 9.29 11.97
N GLY A 56 8.01 9.31 10.72
CA GLY A 56 8.33 8.07 9.98
C GLY A 56 7.14 7.30 9.37
N LYS A 57 5.93 7.84 9.29
CA LYS A 57 4.76 7.15 8.66
C LYS A 57 5.05 6.67 7.24
N THR A 58 5.63 7.54 6.42
CA THR A 58 6.02 7.21 5.05
C THR A 58 7.07 6.12 5.01
N TYR A 59 8.02 6.13 5.96
CA TYR A 59 9.03 5.09 6.06
C TYR A 59 8.41 3.74 6.40
N LEU A 60 7.49 3.70 7.38
CA LEU A 60 6.72 2.50 7.70
C LEU A 60 5.91 2.00 6.50
N ALA A 61 5.20 2.90 5.80
CA ALA A 61 4.42 2.55 4.61
C ALA A 61 5.29 1.91 3.52
N LYS A 62 6.49 2.45 3.26
CA LYS A 62 7.48 1.86 2.34
C LYS A 62 7.92 0.47 2.79
N LEU A 63 8.23 0.30 4.07
CA LEU A 63 8.67 -0.99 4.63
C LEU A 63 7.59 -2.06 4.53
N ILE A 64 6.35 -1.72 4.88
CA ILE A 64 5.20 -2.63 4.74
C ILE A 64 5.01 -2.98 3.26
N ALA A 65 4.99 -2.00 2.37
CA ALA A 65 4.82 -2.26 0.94
C ALA A 65 5.92 -3.18 0.38
N ALA A 66 7.18 -2.93 0.76
CA ALA A 66 8.30 -3.77 0.36
C ALA A 66 8.17 -5.20 0.89
N SER A 67 7.73 -5.38 2.14
CA SER A 67 7.55 -6.69 2.76
C SER A 67 6.43 -7.50 2.10
N VAL A 68 5.34 -6.83 1.71
CA VAL A 68 4.24 -7.46 0.95
C VAL A 68 4.73 -7.87 -0.44
N HIS A 69 5.46 -6.99 -1.14
CA HIS A 69 6.01 -7.32 -2.46
C HIS A 69 7.07 -8.42 -2.42
N ALA A 70 7.91 -8.47 -1.39
CA ALA A 70 8.88 -9.54 -1.14
C ALA A 70 8.21 -10.89 -0.87
N SER A 71 6.92 -10.88 -0.49
CA SER A 71 6.09 -12.07 -0.36
C SER A 71 5.34 -12.43 -1.66
N ASN A 72 5.74 -11.85 -2.80
CA ASN A 72 5.07 -11.98 -4.11
C ASN A 72 3.57 -11.59 -4.11
N LYS A 73 3.15 -10.76 -3.16
CA LYS A 73 1.80 -10.20 -3.07
C LYS A 73 1.75 -8.79 -3.66
N ILE A 74 0.55 -8.34 -4.02
CA ILE A 74 0.33 -7.00 -4.57
C ILE A 74 -0.13 -6.08 -3.46
N VAL A 75 0.53 -4.92 -3.33
CA VAL A 75 0.08 -3.79 -2.53
C VAL A 75 -0.23 -2.61 -3.45
N LEU A 76 -1.29 -1.87 -3.14
CA LEU A 76 -1.62 -0.63 -3.81
C LEU A 76 -1.30 0.54 -2.88
N CYS A 77 -0.26 1.28 -3.21
CA CYS A 77 0.06 2.51 -2.51
C CYS A 77 -0.67 3.68 -3.18
N VAL A 78 -1.58 4.30 -2.44
CA VAL A 78 -2.37 5.44 -2.89
C VAL A 78 -2.19 6.63 -1.95
N ALA A 79 -2.26 7.84 -2.50
CA ALA A 79 -2.24 9.06 -1.71
C ALA A 79 -3.32 10.03 -2.19
N SER A 80 -3.68 11.01 -1.36
CA SER A 80 -4.65 12.03 -1.74
C SER A 80 -4.11 12.99 -2.81
N THR A 81 -2.80 13.28 -2.78
CA THR A 81 -2.12 14.23 -3.68
C THR A 81 -1.02 13.56 -4.50
N GLY A 82 -0.71 14.13 -5.66
CA GLY A 82 0.36 13.63 -6.53
C GLY A 82 1.74 13.71 -5.88
N LEU A 83 2.02 14.74 -5.10
CA LEU A 83 3.30 14.85 -4.39
C LEU A 83 3.44 13.79 -3.30
N ALA A 84 2.37 13.50 -2.56
CA ALA A 84 2.40 12.44 -1.56
C ALA A 84 2.55 11.04 -2.19
N SER A 85 1.97 10.82 -3.37
CA SER A 85 2.09 9.51 -4.05
C SER A 85 3.51 9.22 -4.53
N LEU A 86 4.30 10.25 -4.89
CA LEU A 86 5.71 10.10 -5.26
C LEU A 86 6.57 9.58 -4.10
N LEU A 87 6.13 9.76 -2.85
CA LEU A 87 6.82 9.26 -1.68
C LEU A 87 6.55 7.77 -1.43
N LEU A 88 5.62 7.14 -2.15
CA LEU A 88 5.28 5.74 -2.00
C LEU A 88 5.77 4.92 -3.21
N PRO A 89 6.20 3.66 -3.01
CA PRO A 89 6.73 2.84 -4.09
C PRO A 89 5.63 2.57 -5.13
N GLY A 90 5.87 3.03 -6.36
CA GLY A 90 4.87 2.94 -7.43
C GLY A 90 3.54 3.60 -7.05
N GLY A 91 3.56 4.67 -6.25
CA GLY A 91 2.37 5.31 -5.69
C GLY A 91 1.53 6.06 -6.72
N TRP A 92 0.20 6.05 -6.51
CA TRP A 92 -0.78 6.73 -7.36
C TRP A 92 -1.64 7.68 -6.54
N THR A 93 -2.34 8.61 -7.17
CA THR A 93 -3.39 9.35 -6.45
C THR A 93 -4.64 8.47 -6.34
N ALA A 94 -5.35 8.55 -5.22
CA ALA A 94 -6.61 7.82 -5.03
C ALA A 94 -7.61 8.14 -6.16
N HIS A 95 -7.64 9.40 -6.60
CA HIS A 95 -8.50 9.86 -7.70
C HIS A 95 -8.21 9.12 -9.01
N SER A 96 -6.95 9.07 -9.44
CA SER A 96 -6.60 8.42 -10.71
C SER A 96 -6.67 6.91 -10.61
N HIS A 97 -6.28 6.34 -9.47
CA HIS A 97 -6.21 4.90 -9.30
C HIS A 97 -7.60 4.26 -9.21
N PHE A 98 -8.48 4.83 -8.38
CA PHE A 98 -9.83 4.32 -8.19
C PHE A 98 -10.87 4.95 -9.13
N LYS A 99 -10.44 5.83 -10.06
CA LYS A 99 -11.34 6.53 -10.99
C LYS A 99 -12.45 7.27 -10.24
N ILE A 100 -12.08 8.02 -9.20
CA ILE A 100 -13.02 8.82 -8.39
C ILE A 100 -13.46 10.03 -9.24
N PRO A 101 -14.76 10.27 -9.41
CA PRO A 101 -15.25 11.39 -10.20
C PRO A 101 -14.90 12.74 -9.56
N ILE A 102 -14.62 13.73 -10.41
CA ILE A 102 -14.39 15.13 -10.03
C ILE A 102 -15.41 15.98 -10.81
N PRO A 103 -16.35 16.69 -10.14
CA PRO A 103 -16.52 16.80 -8.68
C PRO A 103 -17.02 15.51 -8.00
N CYS A 104 -16.61 15.32 -6.74
CA CYS A 104 -17.05 14.20 -5.91
C CYS A 104 -18.22 14.64 -5.02
N HIS A 105 -19.35 13.95 -5.13
CA HIS A 105 -20.57 14.19 -4.34
C HIS A 105 -20.90 12.98 -3.45
N GLU A 106 -21.69 13.19 -2.41
CA GLU A 106 -22.24 12.10 -1.60
C GLU A 106 -23.07 11.16 -2.50
N GLY A 107 -22.79 9.86 -2.42
CA GLY A 107 -23.40 8.84 -3.27
C GLY A 107 -22.66 8.55 -4.58
N ASN A 108 -21.64 9.34 -4.95
CA ASN A 108 -20.76 8.97 -6.06
C ASN A 108 -19.97 7.70 -5.72
N SER A 109 -19.83 6.81 -6.69
CA SER A 109 -19.01 5.59 -6.59
C SER A 109 -17.78 5.69 -7.50
N CYS A 110 -16.78 4.87 -7.19
CA CYS A 110 -15.59 4.71 -8.02
C CYS A 110 -15.99 4.13 -9.39
N ASN A 111 -15.55 4.75 -10.50
CA ASN A 111 -15.92 4.30 -11.85
C ASN A 111 -15.07 3.10 -12.31
N ILE A 112 -15.08 2.03 -11.52
CA ILE A 112 -14.38 0.77 -11.80
C ILE A 112 -15.41 -0.24 -12.27
N LYS A 113 -15.35 -0.59 -13.55
CA LYS A 113 -16.25 -1.57 -14.15
C LYS A 113 -15.81 -2.98 -13.78
N LYS A 114 -16.79 -3.89 -13.62
CA LYS A 114 -16.53 -5.32 -13.53
C LYS A 114 -15.70 -5.76 -14.75
N ASP A 115 -14.75 -6.65 -14.52
CA ASP A 115 -13.87 -7.23 -15.55
C ASP A 115 -12.87 -6.25 -16.21
N ASP A 116 -12.79 -4.99 -15.75
CA ASP A 116 -11.70 -4.08 -16.11
C ASP A 116 -10.38 -4.50 -15.40
N LEU A 117 -9.24 -4.07 -15.94
CA LEU A 117 -7.91 -4.30 -15.39
C LEU A 117 -7.79 -3.83 -13.93
N ASN A 118 -8.41 -2.69 -13.59
CA ASN A 118 -8.42 -2.19 -12.21
C ASN A 118 -9.25 -3.08 -11.28
N HIS A 119 -10.35 -3.67 -11.76
CA HIS A 119 -11.14 -4.63 -10.99
C HIS A 119 -10.33 -5.90 -10.70
N GLN A 120 -9.66 -6.45 -11.71
CA GLN A 120 -8.77 -7.61 -11.54
C GLN A 120 -7.60 -7.30 -10.60
N LEU A 121 -7.02 -6.11 -10.69
CA LEU A 121 -5.96 -5.66 -9.80
C LEU A 121 -6.43 -5.60 -8.35
N LEU A 122 -7.59 -5.00 -8.09
CA LEU A 122 -8.18 -4.94 -6.76
C LEU A 122 -8.45 -6.33 -6.17
N GLN A 123 -8.93 -7.28 -6.98
CA GLN A 123 -9.15 -8.65 -6.53
C GLN A 123 -7.86 -9.38 -6.14
N GLN A 124 -6.73 -9.03 -6.76
CA GLN A 124 -5.42 -9.61 -6.44
C GLN A 124 -4.62 -8.82 -5.39
N THR A 125 -5.15 -7.68 -4.95
CA THR A 125 -4.48 -6.81 -3.99
C THR A 125 -4.63 -7.39 -2.58
N ALA A 126 -3.50 -7.61 -1.91
CA ALA A 126 -3.45 -8.09 -0.54
C ALA A 126 -3.53 -6.95 0.49
N LEU A 127 -3.11 -5.75 0.10
CA LEU A 127 -3.10 -4.57 0.96
C LEU A 127 -3.27 -3.27 0.15
N ILE A 128 -4.04 -2.32 0.69
CA ILE A 128 -4.10 -0.95 0.20
C ILE A 128 -3.52 -0.06 1.31
N ILE A 129 -2.57 0.81 0.95
CA ILE A 129 -1.95 1.80 1.84
C ILE A 129 -2.31 3.19 1.35
#